data_AF-A0A383BWN7-F1
#
_entry.id   AF-A0A383BWN7-F1
#
_cell.length_a   1.000
_cell.length_b   1.000
_cell.length_c   1.000
_cell.angle_alpha   90.00
_cell.angle_beta   90.00
_cell.angle_gamma   90.00
#
_symmetry.space_group_name_H-M   'P 1'
#
loop_
_entity.id
_entity.type
_entity.pdbx_description
1 polymer ?
#
loop_
_entity_poly.entity_id
_entity_poly.type
_entity_poly.pdbx_seq_one_letter_code
_entity_poly.pdbx_strand_id
1 'polypeptide(L)'
;MKSILVSIVAAMLLVGCGKSQDTDLNGKWLGKGYKCWGNLDENGEILILDEEISISQDGDKVVATKITGDECVKAGEKTWEGKISGDWIEGVSYGRLPSSSKLESFKARIEIKSSNLL
;
A
#
# COMPACT_ATOMS: atom_id res chain seq x y z
N MET A 1 -0.14 -64.12 27.24
CA MET A 1 -0.73 -63.08 26.37
C MET A 1 0.17 -61.86 26.44
N LYS A 2 0.70 -61.40 25.30
CA LYS A 2 1.70 -60.33 25.21
C LYS A 2 1.04 -58.95 25.20
N SER A 3 1.70 -58.01 25.88
CA SER A 3 1.33 -56.61 26.10
C SER A 3 1.50 -55.70 24.86
N ILE A 4 0.83 -54.54 24.92
CA ILE A 4 1.32 -53.15 24.75
C ILE A 4 0.20 -52.31 24.12
N LEU A 5 -0.27 -51.29 24.84
CA LEU A 5 -1.06 -50.20 24.26
C LEU A 5 -0.18 -48.94 24.28
N VAL A 6 0.15 -48.50 23.07
CA VAL A 6 1.09 -47.44 22.74
C VAL A 6 0.50 -46.09 23.09
N SER A 7 1.28 -45.33 23.86
CA SER A 7 1.13 -43.90 24.06
C SER A 7 1.31 -43.18 22.72
N ILE A 8 0.27 -42.52 22.20
CA ILE A 8 0.39 -41.58 21.10
C ILE A 8 -0.13 -40.24 21.60
N VAL A 9 0.83 -39.42 22.02
CA VAL A 9 0.73 -37.97 22.16
C VAL A 9 0.00 -37.44 20.94
N ALA A 10 -1.13 -36.77 21.16
CA ALA A 10 -1.82 -36.05 20.10
C ALA A 10 -0.84 -35.01 19.56
N ALA A 11 -0.28 -35.30 18.38
CA ALA A 11 0.50 -34.35 17.62
C ALA A 11 -0.41 -33.13 17.38
N MET A 12 -0.09 -32.00 18.03
CA MET A 12 -0.58 -30.70 17.61
C MET A 12 -0.21 -30.55 16.14
N LEU A 13 -1.19 -30.74 15.28
CA LEU A 13 -1.13 -30.33 13.89
C LEU A 13 -1.10 -28.80 13.89
N LEU A 14 0.09 -28.23 14.03
CA LEU A 14 0.35 -26.86 13.57
C LEU A 14 0.23 -26.91 12.05
N VAL A 15 -1.00 -26.75 11.55
CA VAL A 15 -1.25 -26.42 10.14
C VAL A 15 -0.74 -25.00 9.94
N GLY A 16 0.57 -24.88 9.71
CA GLY A 16 1.19 -23.65 9.24
C GLY A 16 0.85 -23.44 7.77
N CYS A 17 -0.37 -22.99 7.47
CA CYS A 17 -0.68 -22.42 6.17
C CYS A 17 -0.60 -20.91 6.30
N GLY A 18 0.58 -20.35 6.07
CA GLY A 18 0.77 -18.91 6.11
C GLY A 18 2.12 -18.55 5.52
N LYS A 19 2.13 -18.18 4.24
CA LYS A 19 3.10 -17.16 3.80
C LYS A 19 2.58 -15.84 4.33
N SER A 20 2.81 -15.52 5.61
CA SER A 20 2.86 -14.11 5.99
C SER A 20 4.19 -13.60 5.48
N GLN A 21 4.23 -13.17 4.22
CA GLN A 21 5.23 -12.20 3.82
C GLN A 21 4.91 -10.96 4.65
N ASP A 22 5.65 -10.80 5.74
CA ASP A 22 5.61 -9.62 6.58
C ASP A 22 6.28 -8.50 5.77
N THR A 23 5.53 -7.94 4.82
CA THR A 23 5.99 -6.84 4.00
C THR A 23 5.89 -5.59 4.86
N ASP A 24 7.01 -5.19 5.48
CA ASP A 24 7.14 -3.91 6.15
C ASP A 24 7.30 -2.80 5.09
N LEU A 25 6.27 -1.97 4.95
CA LEU A 25 6.24 -0.83 4.05
C LEU A 25 6.59 0.48 4.76
N ASN A 26 6.92 0.50 6.05
CA ASN A 26 7.24 1.74 6.75
C ASN A 26 8.44 2.46 6.11
N GLY A 27 8.36 3.79 6.03
CA GLY A 27 9.47 4.64 5.62
C GLY A 27 9.18 5.49 4.39
N LYS A 28 10.25 5.92 3.71
CA LYS A 28 10.16 6.78 2.52
C LYS A 28 10.18 5.95 1.24
N TRP A 29 9.30 6.29 0.31
CA TRP A 29 9.16 5.60 -0.97
C TRP A 29 9.08 6.61 -2.11
N LEU A 30 9.59 6.21 -3.28
CA LEU A 30 9.28 6.87 -4.53
C LEU A 30 8.04 6.21 -5.12
N GLY A 31 6.87 6.82 -4.93
CA GLY A 31 5.65 6.31 -5.53
C GLY A 31 5.56 6.76 -6.99
N LYS A 32 5.31 5.80 -7.88
CA LYS A 32 5.28 6.05 -9.32
C LYS A 32 3.87 6.15 -9.86
N GLY A 33 3.71 6.88 -10.96
CA GLY A 33 2.46 6.89 -11.72
C GLY A 33 1.38 7.81 -11.15
N TYR A 34 1.75 8.81 -10.34
CA TYR A 34 0.78 9.79 -9.85
C TYR A 34 0.27 10.63 -11.01
N LYS A 35 -1.07 10.71 -11.11
CA LYS A 35 -1.77 11.54 -12.08
C LYS A 35 -2.46 12.65 -11.32
N CYS A 36 -2.19 13.89 -11.72
CA CYS A 36 -2.92 15.04 -11.21
C CYS A 36 -3.56 15.78 -12.39
N TRP A 37 -4.89 15.89 -12.41
CA TRP A 37 -5.61 16.62 -13.46
C TRP A 37 -5.30 18.13 -13.48
N GLY A 38 -4.66 18.67 -12.44
CA GLY A 38 -4.13 20.03 -12.40
C GLY A 38 -2.74 20.20 -13.00
N ASN A 39 -1.99 19.11 -13.19
CA ASN A 39 -0.65 19.13 -13.78
C ASN A 39 -0.76 18.66 -15.23
N LEU A 40 -0.87 19.63 -16.15
CA LEU A 40 -0.89 19.36 -17.58
C LEU A 40 0.47 19.69 -18.20
N ASP A 41 0.86 18.94 -19.23
CA ASP A 41 2.03 19.26 -20.04
C ASP A 41 1.75 20.45 -20.98
N GLU A 42 2.74 20.82 -21.79
CA GLU A 42 2.62 21.91 -22.77
C GLU A 42 1.50 21.69 -23.81
N ASN A 43 1.03 20.45 -23.97
CA ASN A 43 -0.03 20.07 -24.90
C ASN A 43 -1.39 19.92 -24.21
N GLY A 44 -1.48 20.13 -22.89
CA GLY A 44 -2.71 19.95 -22.12
C GLY A 44 -2.99 18.51 -21.68
N GLU A 45 -2.02 17.60 -21.81
CA GLU A 45 -2.14 16.19 -21.38
C GLU A 45 -1.75 16.01 -19.91
N ILE A 46 -2.35 15.03 -19.23
CA ILE A 46 -2.08 14.80 -17.80
C ILE A 46 -0.64 14.33 -17.60
N LEU A 47 0.13 15.09 -16.82
CA LEU A 47 1.47 14.70 -16.41
C LEU A 47 1.39 13.52 -15.43
N ILE A 48 2.20 12.50 -15.72
CA ILE A 48 2.44 11.38 -14.83
C ILE A 48 3.75 11.65 -14.09
N LEU A 49 3.67 11.78 -12.77
CA LEU A 49 4.80 12.15 -11.93
C LEU A 49 5.16 11.03 -10.95
N ASP A 50 6.44 10.97 -10.63
CA ASP A 50 6.96 10.21 -9.50
C ASP A 50 7.03 11.14 -8.29
N GLU A 51 6.60 10.65 -7.12
CA GLU A 51 6.37 11.48 -5.95
C GLU A 51 6.95 10.82 -4.70
N GLU A 52 7.67 11.61 -3.90
CA GLU A 52 8.16 11.13 -2.62
C GLU A 52 7.02 11.05 -1.62
N ILE A 53 6.86 9.88 -0.99
CA ILE A 53 5.85 9.63 0.04
C ILE A 53 6.49 9.01 1.28
N SER A 54 5.85 9.24 2.42
CA SER A 54 6.11 8.49 3.65
C SER A 54 4.95 7.54 3.91
N ILE A 55 5.25 6.27 4.11
CA ILE A 55 4.28 5.25 4.49
C ILE A 55 4.42 4.95 5.99
N SER A 56 3.29 4.89 6.67
CA SER A 56 3.13 4.36 8.02
C SER A 56 2.23 3.13 7.97
N GLN A 57 2.64 2.05 8.63
CA GLN A 57 1.95 0.77 8.66
C GLN A 57 1.62 0.34 10.10
N ASP A 58 0.40 -0.14 10.30
CA ASP A 58 -0.08 -0.79 11.51
C ASP A 58 -0.79 -2.10 11.14
N GLY A 59 -0.07 -3.21 11.29
CA GLY A 59 -0.52 -4.53 10.82
C GLY A 59 -0.70 -4.56 9.30
N ASP A 60 -1.93 -4.85 8.84
CA ASP A 60 -2.30 -4.85 7.43
C ASP A 60 -2.65 -3.47 6.89
N LYS A 61 -2.81 -2.45 7.76
CA LYS A 61 -3.24 -1.11 7.35
C LYS A 61 -2.04 -0.24 7.03
N VAL A 62 -2.14 0.50 5.94
CA VAL A 62 -1.10 1.40 5.47
C VAL A 62 -1.68 2.75 5.11
N VAL A 63 -0.93 3.81 5.44
CA VAL A 63 -1.25 5.20 5.12
C VAL A 63 -0.03 5.84 4.48
N ALA A 64 -0.20 6.40 3.28
CA ALA A 64 0.84 7.17 2.61
C ALA A 64 0.55 8.66 2.65
N THR A 65 1.59 9.45 2.93
CA THR A 65 1.56 10.91 3.01
C THR A 65 2.57 11.49 2.03
N LYS A 66 2.17 12.52 1.27
CA LYS A 66 3.08 13.22 0.35
C LYS A 66 4.17 13.96 1.11
N ILE A 67 5.42 13.80 0.69
CA ILE A 67 6.55 14.57 1.20
C ILE A 67 6.71 15.85 0.38
N THR A 68 6.77 15.72 -0.95
CA THR A 68 6.89 16.83 -1.91
C THR A 68 5.54 17.50 -2.17
N GLY A 69 4.53 16.71 -2.50
CA GLY A 69 3.18 17.20 -2.81
C GLY A 69 3.05 17.79 -4.21
N ASP A 70 1.80 17.91 -4.66
CA ASP A 70 1.38 18.46 -5.94
C ASP A 70 0.05 19.23 -5.80
N GLU A 71 -0.48 19.76 -6.90
CA GLU A 71 -1.74 20.53 -6.92
C GLU A 71 -2.97 19.69 -6.51
N CYS A 72 -2.90 18.37 -6.67
CA CYS A 72 -3.99 17.47 -6.31
C CYS A 72 -3.90 17.05 -4.84
N VAL A 73 -2.70 16.81 -4.32
CA VAL A 73 -2.42 16.43 -2.93
C VAL A 73 -1.17 17.15 -2.44
N LYS A 74 -1.34 18.07 -1.49
CA LYS A 74 -0.25 18.91 -1.00
C LYS A 74 0.71 18.13 -0.10
N ALA A 75 1.91 18.68 0.10
CA ALA A 75 2.88 18.16 1.07
C ALA A 75 2.23 18.03 2.46
N GLY A 76 2.50 16.91 3.13
CA GLY A 76 1.93 16.58 4.45
C GLY A 76 0.50 16.04 4.40
N GLU A 77 -0.15 16.01 3.24
CA GLU A 77 -1.48 15.41 3.10
C GLU A 77 -1.39 13.92 2.76
N LYS A 78 -2.40 13.17 3.24
CA LYS A 78 -2.58 11.76 2.88
C LYS A 78 -2.89 11.65 1.40
N THR A 79 -2.17 10.77 0.69
CA THR A 79 -2.36 10.54 -0.74
C THR A 79 -3.02 9.20 -1.05
N TRP A 80 -2.86 8.20 -0.20
CA TRP A 80 -3.66 6.99 -0.23
C TRP A 80 -3.61 6.27 1.11
N GLU A 81 -4.58 5.41 1.35
CA GLU A 81 -4.57 4.44 2.44
C GLU A 81 -5.31 3.17 2.04
N GLY A 82 -5.00 2.06 2.69
CA GLY A 82 -5.65 0.80 2.41
C GLY A 82 -5.16 -0.33 3.27
N LYS A 83 -5.50 -1.55 2.84
CA LYS A 83 -5.08 -2.79 3.47
C LYS A 83 -4.23 -3.63 2.52
N ILE A 84 -3.14 -4.18 3.04
CA ILE A 84 -2.27 -5.11 2.33
C ILE A 84 -3.03 -6.43 2.12
N SER A 85 -3.03 -6.91 0.87
CA SER A 85 -3.63 -8.17 0.46
C SER A 85 -2.76 -8.82 -0.62
N GLY A 86 -1.75 -9.58 -0.18
CA GLY A 86 -0.71 -10.11 -1.07
C GLY A 86 0.16 -8.98 -1.63
N ASP A 87 0.34 -8.94 -2.94
CA ASP A 87 1.14 -7.91 -3.64
C ASP A 87 0.34 -6.61 -3.91
N TRP A 88 -0.79 -6.42 -3.24
CA TRP A 88 -1.70 -5.31 -3.49
C TRP A 88 -2.10 -4.59 -2.21
N ILE A 89 -2.41 -3.31 -2.34
CA ILE A 89 -3.09 -2.50 -1.33
C ILE A 89 -4.47 -2.15 -1.88
N GLU A 90 -5.50 -2.60 -1.18
CA GLU A 90 -6.90 -2.31 -1.50
C GLU A 90 -7.39 -1.17 -0.61
N GLY A 91 -7.85 -0.07 -1.21
CA GLY A 91 -8.27 1.09 -0.42
C GLY A 91 -8.71 2.29 -1.25
N VAL A 92 -8.24 3.46 -0.86
CA VAL A 92 -8.58 4.73 -1.51
C VAL A 92 -7.33 5.57 -1.77
N SER A 93 -7.34 6.28 -2.88
CA SER A 93 -6.45 7.40 -3.14
C SER A 93 -7.17 8.71 -2.90
N TYR A 94 -6.41 9.74 -2.55
CA TYR A 94 -6.91 11.07 -2.30
C TYR A 94 -6.44 12.01 -3.41
N GLY A 95 -7.28 12.97 -3.77
CA GLY A 95 -6.95 13.98 -4.77
C GLY A 95 -7.99 15.08 -4.85
N ARG A 96 -7.60 16.18 -5.48
CA ARG A 96 -8.50 17.29 -5.82
C ARG A 96 -8.86 17.24 -7.29
N LEU A 97 -10.11 17.60 -7.58
CA LEU A 97 -10.56 17.89 -8.93
C LEU A 97 -10.13 19.32 -9.32
N PRO A 98 -9.92 19.62 -10.62
CA PRO A 98 -9.49 20.94 -11.07
C PRO A 98 -10.34 22.12 -10.57
N SER A 99 -11.64 21.88 -10.30
CA SER A 99 -12.61 22.87 -9.86
C SER A 99 -12.85 22.90 -8.35
N SER A 100 -12.11 22.11 -7.56
CA SER A 100 -12.39 21.92 -6.13
C SER A 100 -11.12 21.95 -5.28
N SER A 101 -11.12 22.75 -4.22
CA SER A 101 -10.05 22.74 -3.21
C SER A 101 -10.22 21.61 -2.18
N LYS A 102 -11.33 20.87 -2.23
CA LYS A 102 -11.65 19.80 -1.30
C LYS A 102 -10.92 18.52 -1.71
N LEU A 103 -10.26 17.90 -0.75
CA LEU A 103 -9.67 16.58 -0.93
C LEU A 103 -10.78 15.52 -0.96
N GLU A 104 -10.86 14.77 -2.05
CA GLU A 104 -11.81 13.70 -2.27
C GLU A 104 -11.12 12.35 -2.31
N SER A 105 -11.84 11.27 -1.99
CA SER A 105 -11.33 9.91 -2.00
C SER A 105 -11.88 9.11 -3.18
N PHE A 106 -11.01 8.39 -3.88
CA PHE A 106 -11.34 7.54 -5.02
C PHE A 106 -10.92 6.10 -4.69
N LYS A 107 -11.73 5.11 -5.08
CA LYS A 107 -11.32 3.70 -4.91
C LYS A 107 -10.01 3.47 -5.67
N ALA A 108 -9.06 2.85 -4.99
CA ALA A 108 -7.74 2.59 -5.52
C ALA A 108 -7.30 1.16 -5.21
N ARG A 109 -6.53 0.61 -6.13
CA ARG A 109 -5.83 -0.65 -5.99
C ARG A 109 -4.38 -0.42 -6.40
N ILE A 110 -3.46 -0.55 -5.47
CA ILE A 110 -2.06 -0.17 -5.64
C ILE A 110 -1.21 -1.43 -5.61
N GLU A 111 -0.35 -1.61 -6.62
CA GLU A 111 0.55 -2.75 -6.71
C GLU A 111 1.81 -2.49 -5.87
N ILE A 112 2.16 -3.42 -4.99
CA ILE A 112 3.43 -3.42 -4.26
C ILE A 112 4.47 -4.08 -5.16
N LYS A 113 5.24 -3.25 -5.88
CA LYS A 113 6.41 -3.74 -6.61
C LYS A 113 7.60 -3.77 -5.68
N SER A 114 7.78 -4.90 -4.99
CA SER A 114 9.06 -5.17 -4.31
C SER A 114 10.15 -5.28 -5.38
N SER A 115 11.03 -4.28 -5.46
CA SER A 115 12.33 -4.51 -6.05
C SER A 115 13.05 -5.46 -5.11
N ASN A 116 13.22 -6.73 -5.51
CA ASN A 116 14.20 -7.61 -4.89
C ASN A 116 15.57 -6.90 -4.91
N LEU A 117 15.89 -6.16 -3.85
CA LEU A 117 17.25 -5.77 -3.51
C LEU A 117 17.83 -6.96 -2.76
N LEU A 118 18.17 -7.99 -3.54
CA LEU A 118 19.24 -8.92 -3.18
C LEU A 118 20.56 -8.17 -3.14
#